data_AF-A0A5B8KD60-F1
#
_entry.id   AF-A0A5B8KD60-F1
#
_cell.length_a   1.000
_cell.length_b   1.000
_cell.length_c   1.000
_cell.angle_alpha   90.00
_cell.angle_beta   90.00
_cell.angle_gamma   90.00
#
_symmetry.space_group_name_H-M   'P 1'
#
loop_
_entity.id
_entity.type
_entity.pdbx_description
1 polymer ?
#
loop_
_entity_poly.entity_id
_entity_poly.type
_entity_poly.pdbx_seq_one_letter_code
_entity_poly.pdbx_strand_id
1 'polypeptide(L)'
;MSDTPALAVPIGAFLGWAGLFVHNLAELPGQSFLSPESLVPLLVTAVLVAGWFTPERQAATIALLCWGVLNLVGGGVLSVLPLPVLPFVPEQTLSHYLVHGVYALAQVPLVLSTVVWLRLRHRSGRRISP
;
A
#
# COMPACT_ATOMS: atom_id res chain seq x y z
N MET A 1 -7.94 -24.47 12.16
CA MET A 1 -8.26 -23.24 11.38
C MET A 1 -7.21 -23.18 10.29
N SER A 2 -7.60 -23.24 9.01
CA SER A 2 -6.67 -23.25 7.89
C SER A 2 -5.80 -21.98 7.90
N ASP A 3 -4.49 -22.14 7.72
CA ASP A 3 -3.44 -21.09 7.80
C ASP A 3 -3.49 -20.04 6.69
N THR A 4 -4.50 -20.09 5.84
CA THR A 4 -4.70 -19.21 4.68
C THR A 4 -4.84 -17.71 5.01
N PRO A 5 -5.36 -17.25 6.19
CA PRO A 5 -5.39 -15.81 6.51
C PRO A 5 -4.05 -15.26 7.02
N ALA A 6 -3.02 -16.09 7.25
CA ALA A 6 -1.76 -15.63 7.85
C ALA A 6 -0.93 -14.73 6.91
N LEU A 7 -0.99 -14.96 5.60
CA LEU A 7 -0.15 -14.29 4.61
C LEU A 7 -0.86 -13.21 3.79
N ALA A 8 -2.15 -12.95 4.03
CA ALA A 8 -2.90 -11.96 3.26
C ALA A 8 -2.29 -10.54 3.35
N VAL A 9 -1.80 -10.16 4.53
CA VAL A 9 -1.17 -8.85 4.74
C VAL A 9 0.18 -8.73 4.01
N PRO A 10 1.16 -9.64 4.18
CA PRO A 10 2.41 -9.55 3.44
C PRO A 10 2.22 -9.69 1.92
N ILE A 11 1.28 -10.52 1.46
CA ILE A 11 0.93 -10.60 0.03
C ILE A 11 0.35 -9.27 -0.46
N GLY A 12 -0.58 -8.67 0.30
CA GLY A 12 -1.13 -7.36 -0.03
C GLY A 12 -0.07 -6.27 -0.07
N ALA A 13 0.89 -6.30 0.86
CA ALA A 13 2.00 -5.35 0.91
C ALA A 13 2.91 -5.48 -0.33
N PHE A 14 3.23 -6.72 -0.73
CA PHE A 14 3.99 -6.97 -1.95
C PHE A 14 3.26 -6.48 -3.20
N LEU A 15 1.95 -6.76 -3.34
CA LEU A 15 1.14 -6.29 -4.46
C LEU A 15 1.08 -4.75 -4.49
N GLY A 16 0.90 -4.11 -3.34
CA GLY A 16 0.91 -2.66 -3.22
C GLY A 16 2.23 -2.04 -3.69
N TRP A 17 3.37 -2.59 -3.25
CA TRP A 17 4.68 -2.13 -3.73
C TRP A 17 4.88 -2.42 -5.23
N ALA A 18 4.48 -3.60 -5.72
CA ALA A 18 4.61 -3.93 -7.14
C ALA A 18 3.81 -2.97 -8.03
N GLY A 19 2.61 -2.57 -7.60
CA GLY A 19 1.82 -1.54 -8.28
C GLY A 19 2.52 -0.17 -8.32
N LEU A 20 3.12 0.24 -7.19
CA LEU A 20 3.93 1.48 -7.12
C LEU A 20 5.14 1.41 -8.06
N PHE A 21 5.82 0.26 -8.09
CA PHE A 21 6.98 0.05 -8.96
C PHE A 21 6.62 0.16 -10.44
N VAL A 22 5.54 -0.51 -10.87
CA VAL A 22 5.04 -0.41 -12.25
C VAL A 22 4.62 1.02 -12.59
N HIS A 23 3.96 1.72 -11.66
CA HIS A 23 3.64 3.14 -11.82
C HIS A 23 4.88 3.99 -12.05
N ASN A 24 5.91 3.84 -11.22
CA ASN A 24 7.14 4.64 -11.37
C ASN A 24 7.85 4.36 -12.69
N LEU A 25 7.90 3.09 -13.13
CA LEU A 25 8.49 2.75 -14.43
C LEU A 25 7.74 3.39 -15.61
N ALA A 26 6.43 3.54 -15.49
CA ALA A 26 5.59 4.11 -16.55
C ALA A 26 5.59 5.65 -16.55
N GLU A 27 5.62 6.29 -15.38
CA GLU A 27 5.43 7.73 -15.23
C GLU A 27 6.73 8.52 -15.11
N LEU A 28 7.83 7.90 -14.69
CA LEU A 28 9.08 8.59 -14.42
C LEU A 28 10.19 8.10 -15.36
N PRO A 29 10.84 9.00 -16.12
CA PRO A 29 11.86 8.61 -17.08
C PRO A 29 13.12 8.08 -16.37
N GLY A 30 13.70 7.00 -16.91
CA GLY A 30 14.97 6.44 -16.43
C GLY A 30 14.89 5.70 -15.09
N GLN A 31 13.68 5.35 -14.62
CA GLN A 31 13.52 4.59 -13.39
C GLN A 31 14.02 3.15 -13.50
N SER A 32 14.50 2.63 -12.37
CA SER A 32 14.94 1.26 -12.19
C SER A 32 14.52 0.78 -10.80
N PHE A 33 14.74 -0.51 -10.52
CA PHE A 33 14.51 -1.06 -9.19
C PHE A 33 15.30 -0.33 -8.08
N LEU A 34 16.51 0.15 -8.39
CA LEU A 34 17.40 0.82 -7.44
C LEU A 34 17.14 2.33 -7.33
N SER A 35 16.25 2.89 -8.15
CA SER A 35 15.91 4.30 -8.06
C SER A 35 15.27 4.61 -6.71
N PRO A 36 15.59 5.75 -6.06
CA PRO A 36 15.09 6.08 -4.73
C PRO A 36 13.56 5.99 -4.62
N GLU A 37 12.84 6.39 -5.67
CA GLU A 37 11.38 6.40 -5.75
C GLU A 37 10.77 4.99 -5.66
N SER A 38 11.52 3.94 -5.96
CA SER A 38 11.08 2.54 -5.88
C SER A 38 11.74 1.78 -4.73
N LEU A 39 13.04 2.02 -4.50
CA LEU A 39 13.81 1.34 -3.46
C LEU A 39 13.40 1.80 -2.06
N VAL A 40 13.18 3.10 -1.83
CA VAL A 40 12.78 3.58 -0.50
C VAL A 40 11.41 3.02 -0.09
N PRO A 41 10.36 3.07 -0.94
CA PRO A 41 9.10 2.39 -0.66
C PRO A 41 9.23 0.88 -0.45
N LEU A 42 10.13 0.21 -1.19
CA LEU A 42 10.42 -1.21 -0.98
C LEU A 42 10.95 -1.46 0.44
N LEU A 43 11.97 -0.70 0.86
CA LEU A 43 12.60 -0.85 2.17
C LEU A 43 11.63 -0.56 3.30
N VAL A 44 10.81 0.50 3.18
CA VAL A 44 9.74 0.79 4.14
C VAL A 44 8.77 -0.39 4.22
N THR A 45 8.28 -0.86 3.07
CA THR A 45 7.35 -1.99 3.01
C THR A 45 7.96 -3.26 3.61
N ALA A 46 9.22 -3.55 3.32
CA ALA A 46 9.96 -4.70 3.83
C ALA A 46 10.14 -4.64 5.36
N VAL A 47 10.50 -3.48 5.92
CA VAL A 47 10.62 -3.29 7.37
C VAL A 47 9.27 -3.48 8.06
N LEU A 48 8.20 -2.91 7.51
CA LEU A 48 6.86 -3.06 8.07
C LEU A 48 6.36 -4.51 8.00
N VAL A 49 6.62 -5.21 6.89
CA VAL A 49 6.33 -6.64 6.75
C VAL A 49 7.19 -7.48 7.70
N ALA A 50 8.47 -7.17 7.89
CA ALA A 50 9.31 -7.86 8.86
C ALA A 50 8.76 -7.68 10.28
N GLY A 51 8.38 -6.45 10.65
CA GLY A 51 7.73 -6.13 11.93
C GLY A 51 6.44 -6.92 12.17
N TRP A 52 5.69 -7.25 11.11
CA TRP A 52 4.51 -8.11 11.19
C TRP A 52 4.80 -9.50 11.75
N PHE A 53 5.98 -10.06 11.47
CA PHE A 53 6.37 -11.39 11.96
C PHE A 53 6.86 -11.39 13.41
N THR A 54 6.88 -10.23 14.07
CA THR A 54 7.32 -10.07 15.47
C THR A 54 6.14 -9.94 16.44
N PRO A 55 6.37 -9.85 17.76
CA PRO A 55 5.33 -9.47 18.74
C PRO A 55 4.67 -8.11 18.45
N GLU A 56 5.35 -7.22 17.74
CA GLU A 56 4.85 -5.90 17.34
C GLU A 56 3.90 -5.92 16.14
N ARG A 57 3.36 -7.10 15.81
CA ARG A 57 2.46 -7.32 14.67
C ARG A 57 1.32 -6.31 14.60
N GLN A 58 0.74 -5.92 15.74
CA GLN A 58 -0.33 -4.92 15.78
C GLN A 58 0.14 -3.55 15.29
N ALA A 59 1.27 -3.05 15.82
CA ALA A 59 1.83 -1.77 15.41
C ALA A 59 2.20 -1.79 13.93
N ALA A 60 2.84 -2.88 13.48
CA ALA A 60 3.15 -3.11 12.07
C ALA A 60 1.88 -3.13 11.20
N THR A 61 0.76 -3.70 11.68
CA THR A 61 -0.52 -3.69 10.96
C THR A 61 -1.04 -2.28 10.73
N ILE A 62 -1.02 -1.47 11.78
CA ILE A 62 -1.54 -0.11 11.73
C ILE A 62 -0.66 0.70 10.77
N ALA A 63 0.66 0.56 10.88
CA ALA A 63 1.59 1.21 9.97
C ALA A 63 1.39 0.78 8.51
N LEU A 64 1.19 -0.52 8.24
CA LEU A 64 0.88 -1.04 6.90
C LEU A 64 -0.47 -0.54 6.38
N LEU A 65 -1.48 -0.40 7.24
CA LEU A 65 -2.76 0.19 6.87
C LEU A 65 -2.58 1.68 6.49
N CYS A 66 -1.90 2.46 7.33
CA CYS A 66 -1.58 3.86 7.03
C CYS A 66 -0.78 3.99 5.74
N TRP A 67 0.21 3.13 5.53
CA TRP A 67 1.02 3.07 4.32
C TRP A 67 0.17 2.76 3.08
N GLY A 68 -0.69 1.73 3.14
CA GLY A 68 -1.60 1.40 2.04
C GLY A 68 -2.60 2.52 1.72
N VAL A 69 -3.15 3.18 2.75
CA VAL A 69 -4.06 4.33 2.58
C VAL A 69 -3.33 5.54 1.99
N LEU A 70 -2.10 5.82 2.42
CA LEU A 70 -1.29 6.91 1.86
C LEU A 70 -1.06 6.70 0.36
N ASN A 71 -0.67 5.49 -0.03
CA ASN A 71 -0.41 5.17 -1.44
C ASN A 71 -1.71 5.13 -2.26
N LEU A 72 -2.81 4.61 -1.69
CA LEU A 72 -4.11 4.58 -2.37
C LEU A 72 -4.67 5.99 -2.58
N VAL A 73 -4.81 6.75 -1.50
CA VAL A 73 -5.48 8.06 -1.51
C VAL A 73 -4.53 9.13 -2.02
N GLY A 74 -3.35 9.26 -1.41
CA GLY A 74 -2.37 10.26 -1.80
C GLY A 74 -1.77 9.96 -3.18
N GLY A 75 -1.25 8.75 -3.35
CA GLY A 75 -0.54 8.34 -4.56
C GLY A 75 -1.42 8.00 -5.76
N GLY A 76 -2.55 7.33 -5.55
CA GLY A 76 -3.40 6.83 -6.63
C GLY A 76 -4.57 7.74 -7.01
N VAL A 77 -5.10 8.52 -6.07
CA VAL A 77 -6.31 9.34 -6.28
C VAL A 77 -5.96 10.83 -6.33
N LEU A 78 -5.41 11.38 -5.24
CA LEU A 78 -5.22 12.83 -5.08
C LEU A 78 -4.17 13.39 -6.06
N SER A 79 -3.18 12.58 -6.43
CA SER A 79 -2.11 12.94 -7.38
C SER A 79 -2.60 13.22 -8.80
N VAL A 80 -3.76 12.68 -9.20
CA VAL A 80 -4.35 12.88 -10.53
C VAL A 80 -5.59 13.75 -10.50
N LEU A 81 -6.03 14.20 -9.32
CA LEU A 81 -7.16 15.12 -9.27
C LEU A 81 -6.72 16.50 -9.81
N PRO A 82 -7.58 17.16 -10.60
CA PRO A 82 -7.28 18.48 -11.13
C PRO A 82 -7.45 19.56 -10.06
N LEU A 83 -6.63 19.50 -9.00
CA LEU A 83 -6.67 20.44 -7.89
C LEU A 83 -6.00 21.76 -8.32
N PRO A 84 -6.67 22.91 -8.15
CA PRO A 84 -6.17 24.20 -8.65
C PRO A 84 -4.88 24.68 -7.99
N VAL A 85 -4.43 24.00 -6.93
CA VAL A 85 -3.20 24.30 -6.17
C VAL A 85 -1.98 23.49 -6.62
N LEU A 86 -2.15 22.52 -7.55
CA LEU A 86 -1.08 21.65 -8.00
C LEU A 86 -0.62 22.00 -9.43
N PRO A 87 0.67 21.87 -9.76
CA PRO A 87 1.14 21.99 -11.14
C PRO A 87 0.63 20.80 -11.96
N PHE A 88 -0.08 21.07 -13.05
CA PHE A 88 -0.61 20.07 -13.98
C PHE A 88 0.44 19.58 -14.99
N VAL A 89 1.64 19.33 -14.48
CA VAL A 89 2.76 18.78 -15.25
C VAL A 89 3.14 17.45 -14.59
N PRO A 90 3.19 16.34 -15.35
CA PRO A 90 2.99 16.23 -16.81
C PRO A 90 1.52 16.35 -17.25
N GLU A 91 1.32 16.40 -18.58
CA GLU A 91 0.00 16.45 -19.22
C GLU A 91 -0.90 15.32 -18.71
N GLN A 92 -2.12 15.66 -18.31
CA GLN A 92 -3.11 14.73 -17.79
C GLN A 92 -3.76 13.92 -18.93
N THR A 93 -3.03 12.92 -19.41
CA THR A 93 -3.48 12.04 -20.50
C THR A 93 -4.27 10.83 -19.97
N LEU A 94 -5.03 10.16 -20.85
CA LEU A 94 -5.70 8.90 -20.49
C LEU A 94 -4.73 7.85 -19.95
N SER A 95 -3.52 7.76 -20.52
CA SER A 95 -2.48 6.82 -20.06
C SER A 95 -2.10 7.09 -18.61
N HIS A 96 -1.85 8.36 -18.27
CA HIS A 96 -1.51 8.79 -16.91
C HIS A 96 -2.58 8.36 -15.90
N TYR A 97 -3.87 8.63 -16.20
CA TYR A 97 -4.98 8.20 -15.33
C TYR A 97 -5.09 6.68 -15.18
N LEU A 98 -4.85 5.92 -16.25
CA LEU A 98 -4.92 4.46 -16.21
C LEU A 98 -3.79 3.87 -15.35
N VAL A 99 -2.57 4.39 -15.48
CA VAL A 99 -1.42 3.95 -14.67
C VAL A 99 -1.67 4.22 -13.19
N HIS A 100 -2.16 5.42 -12.84
CA HIS A 100 -2.58 5.73 -11.47
C HIS A 100 -3.75 4.85 -10.99
N GLY A 101 -4.71 4.53 -11.86
CA GLY A 101 -5.80 3.62 -11.56
C GLY A 101 -5.31 2.21 -11.20
N VAL A 102 -4.38 1.65 -11.99
CA VAL A 102 -3.74 0.36 -11.70
C VAL A 102 -2.99 0.41 -10.37
N TYR A 103 -2.23 1.47 -10.15
CA TYR A 103 -1.50 1.68 -8.89
C TYR A 103 -2.44 1.74 -7.67
N ALA A 104 -3.54 2.49 -7.77
CA ALA A 104 -4.57 2.57 -6.73
C ALA A 104 -5.18 1.19 -6.44
N LEU A 105 -5.58 0.46 -7.50
CA LEU A 105 -6.17 -0.88 -7.36
C LEU A 105 -5.21 -1.87 -6.69
N ALA A 106 -3.90 -1.77 -6.98
CA ALA A 106 -2.88 -2.60 -6.35
C ALA A 106 -2.75 -2.38 -4.83
N GLN A 107 -3.21 -1.24 -4.28
CA GLN A 107 -3.20 -0.98 -2.84
C GLN A 107 -4.37 -1.64 -2.09
N VAL A 108 -5.47 -1.96 -2.80
CA VAL A 108 -6.70 -2.49 -2.19
C VAL A 108 -6.46 -3.77 -1.38
N PRO A 109 -5.69 -4.77 -1.87
CA PRO A 109 -5.36 -5.96 -1.08
C PRO A 109 -4.69 -5.66 0.27
N LEU A 110 -3.76 -4.69 0.32
CA LEU A 110 -3.10 -4.30 1.57
C LEU A 110 -4.09 -3.65 2.55
N VAL A 111 -4.89 -2.70 2.07
CA VAL A 111 -5.87 -1.98 2.91
C VAL A 111 -6.91 -2.95 3.46
N LEU A 112 -7.48 -3.82 2.61
CA LEU A 112 -8.51 -4.76 3.04
C LEU A 112 -7.97 -5.81 4.01
N SER A 113 -6.80 -6.40 3.72
CA SER A 113 -6.21 -7.43 4.58
C SER A 113 -5.86 -6.89 5.97
N THR A 114 -5.32 -5.67 6.06
CA THR A 114 -5.00 -5.04 7.35
C THR A 114 -6.25 -4.65 8.14
N VAL A 115 -7.28 -4.08 7.49
CA VAL A 115 -8.57 -3.78 8.13
C VAL A 115 -9.24 -5.04 8.66
N VAL A 116 -9.29 -6.10 7.85
CA VAL A 116 -9.87 -7.39 8.26
C VAL A 116 -9.12 -7.96 9.45
N TRP A 117 -7.78 -7.95 9.41
CA TRP A 117 -6.96 -8.47 10.51
C TRP A 117 -7.21 -7.71 11.82
N LEU A 118 -7.22 -6.38 11.79
CA LEU A 118 -7.49 -5.54 12.99
C LEU A 118 -8.87 -5.81 13.58
N ARG A 119 -9.89 -5.94 12.73
CA ARG A 119 -11.27 -6.25 13.16
C ARG A 119 -11.35 -7.63 13.81
N LEU A 120 -10.70 -8.64 13.25
CA LEU A 120 -10.68 -9.99 13.81
C LEU A 120 -9.97 -10.01 15.18
N ARG A 121 -8.84 -9.33 15.30
CA ARG A 121 -8.10 -9.27 16.57
C ARG A 121 -8.88 -8.55 17.67
N HIS A 122 -9.55 -7.44 17.37
CA HIS A 122 -10.39 -6.72 18.33
C HIS A 122 -11.57 -7.59 18.83
N ARG A 123 -12.17 -8.39 17.95
CA ARG A 123 -13.25 -9.33 18.33
C ARG A 123 -12.76 -10.43 19.28
N SER A 124 -11.55 -10.95 19.05
CA SER A 124 -10.95 -11.94 19.95
C SER A 124 -10.67 -11.38 21.33
N GLY A 125 -10.19 -10.14 21.44
CA GLY A 125 -9.97 -9.47 22.73
C GLY A 125 -11.24 -9.26 23.56
N ARG A 126 -12.35 -8.90 22.90
CA ARG A 126 -13.66 -8.72 23.57
C ARG A 126 -14.29 -9.99 24.11
N ARG A 127 -13.96 -11.18 23.56
CA ARG A 127 -14.50 -12.45 24.06
C ARG A 127 -13.90 -12.92 25.38
N ILE A 128 -12.79 -12.32 25.81
CA ILE A 128 -11.99 -12.77 26.97
C ILE A 128 -12.17 -11.83 28.17
N SER A 129 -12.96 -10.76 28.03
CA SER A 129 -13.31 -9.86 29.14
C SER A 129 -14.61 -10.36 29.81
N PRO A 130 -14.60 -10.73 31.11
CA PRO A 130 -15.78 -11.20 31.85
C PRO A 130 -16.83 -10.11 32.08
#